data_AF-A0ABD7SBZ8-F1
#
_entry.id   AF-A0ABD7SBZ8-F1
#
_cell.length_a   1.000
_cell.length_b   1.000
_cell.length_c   1.000
_cell.angle_alpha   90.00
_cell.angle_beta   90.00
_cell.angle_gamma   90.00
#
_symmetry.space_group_name_H-M   'P 1'
#
loop_
_entity.id
_entity.type
_entity.pdbx_description
1 polymer ?
#
loop_
_entity_poly.entity_id
_entity_poly.type
_entity_poly.pdbx_seq_one_letter_code
_entity_poly.pdbx_strand_id
1 'polypeptide(L)'
;MERQTAIAPAPARTCIANSHAPGYAVLMPRLLPLLLLLCACPAARVQAQEIHRCVSPDGQTMFTDRRCEDVAAASRAPSDIRPQGNTSLYRYGCPRRLSELVSLLQSAVDSRDVNRLSSLYLWSGQSDAAANQVLSRLEAIVQRPLLDIVPMYPQSDDTPTWDAETTAPTPSLDGSTIDAPLAAPPSRPHPWGLRLEQNLASGTPARSVLRLRRQYNCFWVTF
;
A
#
# COMPACT_ATOMS: atom_id res chain seq x y z
N MET A 1 -38.53 -6.54 36.87
CA MET A 1 -38.23 -7.97 36.68
C MET A 1 -38.29 -8.26 35.19
N GLU A 2 -37.19 -8.03 34.47
CA GLU A 2 -36.99 -8.59 33.13
C GLU A 2 -35.52 -8.97 33.02
N ARG A 3 -35.29 -10.23 32.66
CA ARG A 3 -34.00 -10.92 32.75
C ARG A 3 -33.13 -10.56 31.56
N GLN A 4 -31.92 -10.10 31.84
CA GLN A 4 -30.81 -10.05 30.89
C GLN A 4 -30.41 -11.48 30.51
N THR A 5 -30.59 -11.85 29.24
CA THR A 5 -30.06 -13.11 28.69
C THR A 5 -28.68 -12.81 28.13
N ALA A 6 -27.65 -13.09 28.92
CA ALA A 6 -26.25 -13.04 28.51
C ALA A 6 -25.99 -14.15 27.47
N ILE A 7 -25.60 -13.75 26.25
CA ILE A 7 -25.11 -14.66 25.22
C ILE A 7 -23.62 -14.91 25.51
N ALA A 8 -23.31 -16.12 25.95
CA ALA A 8 -21.95 -16.57 26.21
C ALA A 8 -21.15 -16.73 24.90
N PRO A 9 -19.87 -16.33 24.86
CA PRO A 9 -19.00 -16.60 23.71
C PRO A 9 -18.61 -18.08 23.65
N ALA A 10 -18.73 -18.66 22.45
CA ALA A 10 -18.30 -20.02 22.15
C ALA A 10 -16.79 -20.20 22.40
N PRO A 11 -16.34 -21.34 22.95
CA PRO A 11 -14.93 -21.57 23.22
C PRO A 11 -14.12 -21.75 21.94
N ALA A 12 -12.98 -21.06 21.91
CA ALA A 12 -11.94 -21.19 20.90
C ALA A 12 -11.53 -22.67 20.73
N ARG A 13 -11.60 -23.17 19.49
CA ARG A 13 -11.00 -24.45 19.12
C ARG A 13 -9.49 -24.26 19.08
N THR A 14 -8.83 -24.55 20.20
CA THR A 14 -7.39 -24.72 20.29
C THR A 14 -7.01 -25.97 19.48
N CYS A 15 -6.40 -25.80 18.31
CA CYS A 15 -5.69 -26.88 17.64
C CYS A 15 -4.41 -27.17 18.42
N ILE A 16 -4.51 -28.04 19.42
CA ILE A 16 -3.35 -28.63 20.09
C ILE A 16 -2.74 -29.60 19.08
N ALA A 17 -1.62 -29.22 18.46
CA ALA A 17 -0.76 -30.13 17.72
C ALA A 17 -0.08 -31.07 18.73
N ASN A 18 -0.67 -32.25 18.94
CA ASN A 18 -0.07 -33.32 19.73
C ASN A 18 1.15 -33.86 18.98
N SER A 19 2.34 -33.55 19.49
CA SER A 19 3.61 -34.15 19.07
C SER A 19 3.68 -35.61 19.54
N HIS A 20 3.10 -36.53 18.77
CA HIS A 20 3.45 -37.95 18.92
C HIS A 20 4.77 -38.19 18.18
N ALA A 21 5.85 -38.34 18.93
CA ALA A 21 7.08 -38.96 18.46
C ALA A 21 6.98 -40.48 18.68
N PRO A 22 6.71 -41.29 17.65
CA PRO A 22 6.96 -42.72 17.74
C PRO A 22 8.47 -42.93 17.56
N GLY A 23 9.10 -43.48 18.59
CA GLY A 23 10.43 -44.05 18.49
C GLY A 23 10.41 -45.17 17.45
N TYR A 24 11.02 -44.93 16.29
CA TYR A 24 11.31 -45.97 15.31
C TYR A 24 12.77 -46.40 15.49
N ALA A 25 12.98 -47.23 16.51
CA ALA A 25 14.15 -48.07 16.59
C ALA A 25 14.06 -49.15 15.49
N VAL A 26 15.02 -49.09 14.56
CA VAL A 26 15.61 -50.23 13.85
C VAL A 26 14.62 -51.15 13.11
N LEU A 27 14.12 -50.67 11.96
CA LEU A 27 13.73 -51.57 10.86
C LEU A 27 14.05 -50.94 9.50
N MET A 28 15.27 -50.39 9.36
CA MET A 28 15.65 -49.56 8.22
C MET A 28 17.01 -49.94 7.58
N PRO A 29 17.19 -51.18 7.06
CA PRO A 29 18.20 -51.36 6.01
C PRO A 29 17.62 -51.87 4.69
N ARG A 30 16.33 -52.25 4.63
CA ARG A 30 15.72 -52.82 3.40
C ARG A 30 14.66 -51.97 2.70
N LEU A 31 14.20 -50.88 3.31
CA LEU A 31 13.33 -49.89 2.65
C LEU A 31 14.13 -48.84 1.86
N LEU A 32 15.41 -48.66 2.17
CA LEU A 32 16.32 -47.74 1.48
C LEU A 32 16.50 -48.07 -0.02
N PRO A 33 16.70 -49.33 -0.45
CA PRO A 33 16.83 -49.64 -1.88
C PRO A 33 15.50 -49.46 -2.64
N LEU A 34 14.35 -49.65 -1.99
CA LEU A 34 13.03 -49.44 -2.61
C LEU A 34 12.74 -47.94 -2.82
N LEU A 35 13.12 -47.09 -1.85
CA LEU A 35 13.01 -45.63 -1.95
C LEU A 35 13.94 -45.06 -3.04
N LEU A 36 15.15 -45.61 -3.15
CA LEU A 36 16.10 -45.27 -4.24
C LEU A 36 15.57 -45.67 -5.62
N LEU A 37 14.84 -46.79 -5.72
CA LEU A 37 14.23 -47.23 -6.99
C LEU A 37 13.07 -46.31 -7.43
N LEU A 38 12.26 -45.79 -6.50
CA LEU A 38 11.20 -44.82 -6.83
C LEU A 38 11.75 -43.43 -7.23
N CYS A 39 12.90 -43.03 -6.70
CA CYS A 39 13.60 -41.80 -7.13
C CYS A 39 14.25 -41.92 -8.53
N ALA A 40 14.36 -43.13 -9.08
CA ALA A 40 14.93 -43.37 -10.41
C ALA A 40 13.90 -43.27 -11.55
N CYS A 41 12.62 -43.01 -11.25
CA CYS A 41 11.70 -42.55 -12.29
C CYS A 41 12.24 -41.23 -12.84
N PRO A 42 12.61 -41.13 -14.13
CA PRO A 42 12.91 -39.84 -14.71
C PRO A 42 11.66 -39.01 -14.46
N ALA A 43 11.82 -37.91 -13.71
CA ALA A 43 10.80 -36.88 -13.66
C ALA A 43 10.52 -36.56 -15.12
N ALA A 44 9.40 -37.05 -15.65
CA ALA A 44 8.87 -36.61 -16.91
C ALA A 44 8.83 -35.11 -16.72
N ARG A 45 9.72 -34.39 -17.41
CA ARG A 45 9.71 -32.94 -17.36
C ARG A 45 8.35 -32.58 -17.92
N VAL A 46 7.40 -32.30 -17.02
CA VAL A 46 6.21 -31.55 -17.35
C VAL A 46 6.77 -30.21 -17.79
N GLN A 47 7.03 -30.11 -19.09
CA GLN A 47 7.33 -28.85 -19.74
C GLN A 47 6.17 -27.94 -19.33
N ALA A 48 6.47 -26.85 -18.63
CA ALA A 48 5.47 -25.86 -18.29
C ALA A 48 4.69 -25.56 -19.57
N GLN A 49 3.39 -25.84 -19.55
CA GLN A 49 2.54 -25.75 -20.74
C GLN A 49 2.53 -24.27 -21.16
N GLU A 50 3.26 -23.96 -22.23
CA GLU A 50 3.44 -22.59 -22.69
C GLU A 50 2.13 -22.14 -23.33
N ILE A 51 1.41 -21.24 -22.65
CA ILE A 51 0.17 -20.67 -23.18
C ILE A 51 0.55 -19.52 -24.12
N HIS A 52 0.31 -19.71 -25.41
CA HIS A 52 0.46 -18.69 -26.43
C HIS A 52 -0.77 -17.77 -26.48
N ARG A 53 -0.53 -16.47 -26.61
CA ARG A 53 -1.56 -15.45 -26.86
C ARG A 53 -1.58 -15.10 -28.34
N CYS A 54 -2.61 -15.55 -29.04
CA CYS A 54 -2.74 -15.41 -30.48
C CYS A 54 -3.86 -14.43 -30.85
N VAL A 55 -3.85 -13.95 -32.09
CA VAL A 55 -4.90 -13.11 -32.67
C VAL A 55 -5.41 -13.78 -33.96
N SER A 56 -6.71 -14.07 -34.00
CA SER A 56 -7.41 -14.56 -35.18
C SER A 56 -7.37 -13.52 -36.33
N PRO A 57 -7.49 -13.93 -37.60
CA PRO A 57 -7.71 -13.02 -38.73
C PRO A 57 -8.85 -12.02 -38.51
N ASP A 58 -9.87 -12.40 -37.72
CA ASP A 58 -11.01 -11.53 -37.36
C ASP A 58 -10.68 -10.52 -36.24
N GLY A 59 -9.42 -10.45 -35.78
CA GLY A 59 -8.95 -9.57 -34.72
C GLY A 59 -9.26 -10.02 -33.29
N GLN A 60 -9.87 -11.19 -33.11
CA GLN A 60 -10.19 -11.75 -31.79
C GLN A 60 -8.94 -12.33 -31.11
N THR A 61 -8.71 -12.00 -29.84
CA THR A 61 -7.62 -12.58 -29.05
C THR A 61 -8.02 -13.93 -28.47
N MET A 62 -7.13 -14.93 -28.59
CA MET A 62 -7.34 -16.25 -28.01
C MET A 62 -6.06 -16.75 -27.33
N PHE A 63 -6.24 -17.67 -26.37
CA PHE A 63 -5.15 -18.33 -25.65
C PHE A 63 -5.15 -19.81 -26.01
N THR A 64 -4.00 -20.34 -26.39
CA THR A 64 -3.85 -21.74 -26.78
C THR A 64 -2.50 -22.28 -26.33
N ASP A 65 -2.43 -23.57 -26.08
CA ASP A 65 -1.20 -24.31 -25.79
C ASP A 65 -0.48 -24.78 -27.08
N ARG A 66 -1.08 -24.55 -28.25
CA ARG A 66 -0.47 -24.80 -29.56
C ARG A 66 0.15 -23.52 -30.12
N ARG A 67 1.11 -23.67 -31.03
CA ARG A 67 1.70 -22.51 -31.70
C ARG A 67 0.62 -21.77 -32.49
N CYS A 68 0.69 -20.44 -32.52
CA CYS A 68 -0.37 -19.63 -33.15
C CYS A 68 -0.56 -19.99 -34.63
N GLU A 69 0.53 -20.31 -35.34
CA GLU A 69 0.50 -20.76 -36.74
C GLU A 69 -0.30 -22.06 -36.95
N ASP A 70 -0.38 -22.95 -35.95
CA ASP A 70 -1.11 -24.22 -36.05
C ASP A 70 -2.64 -24.04 -36.00
N VAL A 71 -3.09 -22.88 -35.54
CA VAL A 71 -4.51 -22.53 -35.33
C VAL A 71 -4.93 -21.37 -36.23
N ALA A 72 -4.20 -21.15 -37.32
CA ALA A 72 -4.41 -20.07 -38.30
C ALA A 72 -4.50 -18.67 -37.63
N ALA A 73 -3.78 -18.47 -36.54
CA ALA A 73 -3.71 -17.22 -35.81
C ALA A 73 -2.29 -16.65 -35.86
N ALA A 74 -2.16 -15.33 -35.75
CA ALA A 74 -0.85 -14.72 -35.62
C ALA A 74 -0.46 -14.66 -34.13
N SER A 75 0.80 -14.95 -33.82
CA SER A 75 1.36 -14.58 -32.53
C SER A 75 1.20 -13.08 -32.35
N ARG A 76 0.50 -12.68 -31.29
CA ARG A 76 0.59 -11.29 -30.88
C ARG A 76 1.99 -11.12 -30.32
N ALA A 77 2.88 -10.50 -31.09
CA ALA A 77 4.10 -9.94 -30.51
C ALA A 77 3.65 -9.19 -29.25
N PRO A 78 4.32 -9.38 -28.08
CA PRO A 78 4.08 -8.50 -26.95
C PRO A 78 4.04 -7.11 -27.55
N SER A 79 2.95 -6.37 -27.34
CA SER A 79 2.94 -4.97 -27.77
C SER A 79 4.28 -4.43 -27.34
N ASP A 80 5.01 -3.73 -28.23
CA ASP A 80 6.12 -2.90 -27.78
C ASP A 80 5.45 -1.92 -26.81
N ILE A 81 5.37 -2.33 -25.55
CA ILE A 81 5.27 -1.46 -24.41
C ILE A 81 6.61 -0.79 -24.52
N ARG A 82 6.66 0.27 -25.34
CA ARG A 82 7.67 1.30 -25.22
C ARG A 82 7.76 1.48 -23.73
N PRO A 83 8.91 1.23 -23.09
CA PRO A 83 9.00 1.31 -21.66
C PRO A 83 8.80 2.78 -21.32
N GLN A 84 7.56 3.19 -21.18
CA GLN A 84 7.18 4.35 -20.42
C GLN A 84 7.38 3.92 -18.98
N GLY A 85 8.66 3.79 -18.61
CA GLY A 85 9.15 3.33 -17.32
C GLY A 85 8.65 1.95 -16.91
N ASN A 86 9.57 0.98 -16.87
CA ASN A 86 9.50 -0.18 -15.98
C ASN A 86 9.43 0.20 -14.47
N THR A 87 9.06 1.43 -14.13
CA THR A 87 8.91 1.98 -12.79
C THR A 87 7.49 1.86 -12.25
N SER A 88 6.51 1.38 -13.04
CA SER A 88 5.10 1.37 -12.63
C SER A 88 4.89 0.54 -11.35
N LEU A 89 5.14 -0.77 -11.35
CA LEU A 89 4.82 -1.62 -10.18
C LEU A 89 5.73 -1.40 -8.96
N TYR A 90 7.00 -1.00 -9.15
CA TYR A 90 7.95 -0.80 -8.05
C TYR A 90 7.75 0.55 -7.32
N ARG A 91 7.04 1.51 -7.94
CA ARG A 91 6.82 2.85 -7.39
C ARG A 91 5.51 2.98 -6.59
N TYR A 92 4.67 1.94 -6.58
CA TYR A 92 3.41 1.91 -5.83
C TYR A 92 3.53 1.40 -4.39
N GLY A 93 4.72 0.96 -3.95
CA GLY A 93 4.85 0.22 -2.68
C GLY A 93 5.44 1.00 -1.50
N CYS A 94 6.14 2.11 -1.73
CA CYS A 94 6.88 2.79 -0.65
C CYS A 94 7.33 4.22 -1.02
N PRO A 95 6.43 5.22 -1.01
CA PRO A 95 6.86 6.60 -1.22
C PRO A 95 7.73 7.05 -0.03
N ARG A 96 8.99 7.39 -0.27
CA ARG A 96 9.95 7.78 0.81
C ARG A 96 9.95 9.26 1.10
N ARG A 97 9.37 10.06 0.20
CA ARG A 97 9.21 11.52 0.33
C ARG A 97 7.72 11.86 0.31
N LEU A 98 7.31 12.86 1.07
CA LEU A 98 5.91 13.30 1.08
C LEU A 98 5.46 13.78 -0.31
N SER A 99 6.34 14.46 -1.06
CA SER A 99 6.04 14.90 -2.43
C SER A 99 5.79 13.73 -3.39
N GLU A 100 6.45 12.60 -3.18
CA GLU A 100 6.22 11.37 -3.94
C GLU A 100 4.84 10.78 -3.62
N LEU A 101 4.48 10.71 -2.34
CA LEU A 101 3.14 10.28 -1.92
C LEU A 101 2.05 11.19 -2.52
N VAL A 102 2.21 12.51 -2.46
CA VAL A 102 1.25 13.47 -3.02
C VAL A 102 1.10 13.30 -4.53
N SER A 103 2.21 13.10 -5.25
CA SER A 103 2.17 12.87 -6.71
C SER A 103 1.44 11.57 -7.05
N LEU A 104 1.68 10.50 -6.29
CA LEU A 104 0.99 9.21 -6.48
C LEU A 104 -0.50 9.33 -6.15
N LEU A 105 -0.85 10.02 -5.07
CA LEU A 105 -2.23 10.30 -4.66
C LEU A 105 -2.98 11.07 -5.75
N GLN A 106 -2.39 12.15 -6.27
CA GLN A 106 -2.94 12.94 -7.37
C GLN A 106 -3.15 12.07 -8.61
N SER A 107 -2.14 11.31 -9.02
CA SER A 107 -2.24 10.43 -10.19
C SER A 107 -3.34 9.37 -10.07
N ALA A 108 -3.56 8.82 -8.87
CA ALA A 108 -4.59 7.82 -8.63
C ALA A 108 -6.00 8.40 -8.74
N VAL A 109 -6.21 9.63 -8.25
CA VAL A 109 -7.50 10.33 -8.38
C VAL A 109 -7.74 10.78 -9.83
N ASP A 110 -6.74 11.36 -10.48
CA ASP A 110 -6.85 11.83 -11.87
C ASP A 110 -7.16 10.67 -12.84
N SER A 111 -6.53 9.51 -12.63
CA SER A 111 -6.79 8.30 -13.42
C SER A 111 -8.02 7.51 -12.96
N ARG A 112 -8.71 7.95 -11.89
CA ARG A 112 -9.83 7.23 -11.25
C ARG A 112 -9.49 5.76 -10.93
N ASP A 113 -8.28 5.50 -10.44
CA ASP A 113 -7.76 4.15 -10.23
C ASP A 113 -7.70 3.84 -8.72
N VAL A 114 -8.72 3.12 -8.24
CA VAL A 114 -8.81 2.70 -6.83
C VAL A 114 -7.68 1.77 -6.42
N ASN A 115 -7.16 0.96 -7.35
CA ASN A 115 -6.07 0.02 -7.05
C ASN A 115 -4.74 0.77 -6.86
N ARG A 116 -4.53 1.86 -7.60
CA ARG A 116 -3.42 2.78 -7.32
C ARG A 116 -3.60 3.47 -5.98
N LEU A 117 -4.79 3.98 -5.65
CA LEU A 117 -5.00 4.63 -4.36
C LEU A 117 -4.84 3.64 -3.19
N SER A 118 -5.36 2.42 -3.33
CA SER A 118 -5.29 1.38 -2.30
C SER A 118 -3.86 0.95 -2.00
N SER A 119 -2.96 1.01 -2.99
CA SER A 119 -1.52 0.73 -2.80
C SER A 119 -0.83 1.68 -1.81
N LEU A 120 -1.38 2.89 -1.62
CA LEU A 120 -0.86 3.90 -0.70
C LEU A 120 -1.41 3.77 0.73
N TYR A 121 -2.44 2.93 0.93
CA TYR A 121 -3.12 2.76 2.22
C TYR A 121 -2.37 1.75 3.11
N LEU A 122 -2.28 2.04 4.41
CA LEU A 122 -1.70 1.11 5.38
C LEU A 122 -2.75 0.08 5.83
N TRP A 123 -2.66 -1.14 5.29
CA TRP A 123 -3.65 -2.21 5.50
C TRP A 123 -3.54 -3.02 6.80
N SER A 124 -2.46 -2.85 7.57
CA SER A 124 -2.18 -3.70 8.73
C SER A 124 -3.28 -3.67 9.80
N GLY A 125 -3.67 -4.85 10.30
CA GLY A 125 -4.57 -4.98 11.46
C GLY A 125 -6.06 -4.83 11.17
N GLN A 126 -6.48 -4.88 9.90
CA GLN A 126 -7.90 -4.82 9.52
C GLN A 126 -8.54 -6.20 9.37
N SER A 127 -9.82 -6.31 9.75
CA SER A 127 -10.66 -7.45 9.37
C SER A 127 -11.16 -7.29 7.93
N ASP A 128 -11.66 -8.36 7.32
CA ASP A 128 -12.21 -8.31 5.95
C ASP A 128 -13.35 -7.29 5.83
N ALA A 129 -14.24 -7.22 6.82
CA ALA A 129 -15.32 -6.25 6.84
C ALA A 129 -14.80 -4.80 6.88
N ALA A 130 -13.80 -4.52 7.71
CA ALA A 130 -13.17 -3.19 7.77
C ALA A 130 -12.42 -2.85 6.47
N ALA A 131 -11.72 -3.82 5.89
CA ALA A 131 -10.99 -3.65 4.64
C ALA A 131 -11.93 -3.29 3.47
N ASN A 132 -13.11 -3.94 3.38
CA ASN A 132 -14.12 -3.61 2.37
C ASN A 132 -14.74 -2.22 2.56
N GLN A 133 -14.92 -1.76 3.80
CA GLN A 133 -15.36 -0.39 4.09
C GLN A 133 -14.31 0.64 3.67
N VAL A 134 -13.03 0.37 3.96
CA VAL A 134 -11.92 1.20 3.50
C VAL A 134 -11.91 1.29 1.98
N LEU A 135 -11.99 0.16 1.28
CA LEU A 135 -11.98 0.12 -0.18
C LEU A 135 -13.16 0.92 -0.77
N SER A 136 -14.37 0.75 -0.23
CA SER A 136 -15.55 1.53 -0.64
C SER A 136 -15.33 3.04 -0.48
N ARG A 137 -14.65 3.45 0.59
CA ARG A 137 -14.34 4.87 0.84
C ARG A 137 -13.25 5.38 -0.11
N LEU A 138 -12.22 4.59 -0.42
CA LEU A 138 -11.19 4.93 -1.40
C LEU A 138 -11.79 5.05 -2.81
N GLU A 139 -12.69 4.13 -3.19
CA GLU A 139 -13.45 4.18 -4.45
C GLU A 139 -14.24 5.50 -4.57
N ALA A 140 -14.97 5.86 -3.51
CA ALA A 140 -15.71 7.12 -3.48
C ALA A 140 -14.78 8.34 -3.63
N ILE A 141 -13.54 8.29 -3.11
CA ILE A 141 -12.56 9.38 -3.24
C ILE A 141 -12.09 9.52 -4.69
N VAL A 142 -11.68 8.43 -5.34
CA VAL A 142 -11.14 8.50 -6.72
C VAL A 142 -12.19 8.88 -7.76
N GLN A 143 -13.47 8.65 -7.48
CA GLN A 143 -14.56 9.03 -8.40
C GLN A 143 -14.84 10.54 -8.44
N ARG A 144 -14.34 11.32 -7.47
CA ARG A 144 -14.55 12.77 -7.39
C ARG A 144 -13.35 13.52 -7.99
N PRO A 145 -13.56 14.54 -8.85
CA PRO A 145 -12.46 15.35 -9.37
C PRO A 145 -11.72 16.05 -8.22
N LEU A 146 -10.38 16.04 -8.32
CA LEU A 146 -9.51 16.69 -7.36
C LEU A 146 -9.39 18.19 -7.67
N LEU A 147 -9.57 19.03 -6.65
CA LEU A 147 -9.31 20.47 -6.73
C LEU A 147 -7.96 20.82 -6.11
N ASP A 148 -7.68 20.27 -4.92
CA ASP A 148 -6.44 20.53 -4.19
C ASP A 148 -6.12 19.41 -3.18
N ILE A 149 -4.85 19.30 -2.80
CA ILE A 149 -4.37 18.47 -1.69
C ILE A 149 -3.66 19.38 -0.67
N VAL A 150 -4.36 19.69 0.41
CA VAL A 150 -3.87 20.61 1.45
C VAL A 150 -3.16 19.84 2.57
N PRO A 151 -1.89 20.14 2.89
CA PRO A 151 -1.23 19.57 4.06
C PRO A 151 -1.84 20.12 5.36
N MET A 152 -2.11 19.22 6.31
CA MET A 152 -2.65 19.57 7.63
C MET A 152 -1.53 19.56 8.67
N TYR A 153 -1.25 20.71 9.27
CA TYR A 153 -0.24 20.88 10.31
C TYR A 153 -0.90 20.83 11.71
N PRO A 154 -0.14 20.47 12.76
CA PRO A 154 -0.61 20.67 14.13
C PRO A 154 -0.91 22.15 14.34
N GLN A 155 -2.05 22.46 14.94
CA GLN A 155 -2.39 23.82 15.31
C GLN A 155 -1.56 24.17 16.53
N SER A 156 -0.64 25.13 16.39
CA SER A 156 0.04 25.70 17.54
C SER A 156 -0.96 26.61 18.26
N ASP A 157 -1.12 26.44 19.57
CA ASP A 157 -1.91 27.36 20.40
C ASP A 157 -1.24 28.74 20.56
N ASP A 158 -0.07 28.92 19.95
CA ASP A 158 0.58 30.21 19.73
C ASP A 158 -0.24 31.03 18.73
N THR A 159 -1.28 31.67 19.25
CA THR A 159 -1.80 32.89 18.65
C THR A 159 -0.64 33.87 18.60
N PRO A 160 -0.21 34.35 17.41
CA PRO A 160 0.72 35.45 17.36
C PRO A 160 -0.06 36.66 17.86
N THR A 161 0.09 36.97 19.15
CA THR A 161 -0.13 38.32 19.64
C THR A 161 0.85 39.19 18.87
N TRP A 162 0.35 39.81 17.81
CA TRP A 162 0.96 40.99 17.21
C TRP A 162 0.83 42.14 18.20
N ASP A 163 1.37 41.93 19.41
CA ASP A 163 1.52 42.98 20.39
C ASP A 163 2.80 43.69 19.99
N ALA A 164 2.59 44.96 19.64
CA ALA A 164 3.63 45.92 19.37
C ALA A 164 4.78 45.80 20.37
N GLU A 165 5.97 45.62 19.84
CA GLU A 165 7.14 46.48 20.09
C GLU A 165 8.34 45.67 19.61
N THR A 166 8.82 45.97 18.41
CA THR A 166 10.21 45.70 18.09
C THR A 166 11.05 46.60 19.00
N THR A 167 11.27 46.19 20.24
CA THR A 167 12.44 46.65 20.98
C THR A 167 13.60 45.94 20.32
N ALA A 168 14.15 46.57 19.28
CA ALA A 168 15.48 46.24 18.83
C ALA A 168 16.38 46.23 20.08
N PRO A 169 17.23 45.21 20.28
CA PRO A 169 18.21 45.29 21.33
C PRO A 169 19.08 46.51 21.03
N THR A 170 18.97 47.55 21.85
CA THR A 170 19.96 48.63 21.87
C THR A 170 21.32 47.95 22.07
N PRO A 171 22.31 48.14 21.17
CA PRO A 171 23.62 47.58 21.40
C PRO A 171 24.22 48.28 22.62
N SER A 172 24.22 47.59 23.76
CA SER A 172 25.02 48.00 24.91
C SER A 172 26.48 47.99 24.50
N LEU A 173 27.14 49.15 24.50
CA LEU A 173 28.60 49.24 24.47
C LEU A 173 29.14 48.95 25.87
N ASP A 174 28.86 47.77 26.42
CA ASP A 174 29.67 47.21 27.49
C ASP A 174 30.16 45.82 27.05
N GLY A 175 31.48 45.72 26.91
CA GLY A 175 32.15 44.52 26.38
C GLY A 175 32.15 43.37 27.38
N SER A 176 30.99 42.83 27.73
CA SER A 176 30.89 41.62 28.53
C SER A 176 29.57 40.89 28.32
N THR A 177 29.54 39.98 27.35
CA THR A 177 29.01 38.61 27.49
C THR A 177 29.17 37.90 26.16
N ILE A 178 30.25 37.14 26.05
CA ILE A 178 30.33 36.00 25.14
C ILE A 178 29.64 34.85 25.87
N ASP A 179 28.86 34.06 25.13
CA ASP A 179 28.31 32.74 25.51
C ASP A 179 26.87 32.67 26.07
N ALA A 180 25.93 33.31 25.39
CA ALA A 180 24.54 32.83 25.41
C ALA A 180 24.38 31.73 24.34
N PRO A 181 23.87 30.53 24.66
CA PRO A 181 23.60 29.50 23.65
C PRO A 181 22.62 30.06 22.62
N LEU A 182 23.06 30.14 21.35
CA LEU A 182 22.19 30.48 20.23
C LEU A 182 20.96 29.55 20.29
N ALA A 183 19.77 30.14 20.45
CA ALA A 183 18.53 29.39 20.41
C ALA A 183 18.48 28.58 19.11
N ALA A 184 18.28 27.26 19.23
CA ALA A 184 18.16 26.40 18.07
C ALA A 184 17.00 26.93 17.19
N PRO A 185 17.19 27.03 15.86
CA PRO A 185 16.13 27.54 14.99
C PRO A 185 14.88 26.68 15.14
N PRO A 186 13.68 27.28 15.13
CA PRO A 186 12.43 26.53 15.28
C PRO A 186 12.34 25.49 14.16
N SER A 187 12.16 24.22 14.54
CA SER A 187 11.93 23.15 13.56
C SER A 187 10.60 23.37 12.86
N ARG A 188 10.59 23.26 11.52
CA ARG A 188 9.34 23.39 10.76
C ARG A 188 8.37 22.27 11.15
N PRO A 189 7.11 22.58 11.50
CA PRO A 189 6.15 21.55 11.86
C PRO A 189 5.91 20.63 10.66
N HIS A 190 5.78 19.33 10.94
CA HIS A 190 5.51 18.34 9.91
C HIS A 190 3.99 18.15 9.78
N PRO A 191 3.46 17.95 8.56
CA PRO A 191 2.03 17.70 8.40
C PRO A 191 1.67 16.33 8.97
N TRP A 192 0.55 16.25 9.67
CA TRP A 192 0.01 15.00 10.22
C TRP A 192 -1.00 14.33 9.27
N GLY A 193 -1.47 15.05 8.26
CA GLY A 193 -2.48 14.57 7.31
C GLY A 193 -2.51 15.37 6.01
N LEU A 194 -3.26 14.86 5.06
CA LEU A 194 -3.58 15.49 3.78
C LEU A 194 -5.10 15.62 3.67
N ARG A 195 -5.58 16.81 3.34
CA ARG A 195 -6.98 17.07 3.04
C ARG A 195 -7.17 17.21 1.54
N LEU A 196 -7.94 16.31 0.95
CA LEU A 196 -8.33 16.39 -0.45
C LEU A 196 -9.57 17.28 -0.53
N GLU A 197 -9.46 18.38 -1.25
CA GLU A 197 -10.58 19.22 -1.65
C GLU A 197 -11.10 18.72 -3.00
N GLN A 198 -12.38 18.38 -3.07
CA GLN A 198 -13.02 17.77 -4.23
C GLN A 198 -14.43 18.36 -4.41
N ASN A 199 -15.06 18.11 -5.56
CA ASN A 199 -16.48 18.38 -5.76
C ASN A 199 -17.25 17.08 -6.00
N LEU A 200 -18.49 17.02 -5.52
CA LEU A 200 -19.46 16.03 -5.97
C LEU A 200 -19.94 16.35 -7.38
N ALA A 201 -20.59 15.39 -8.04
CA ALA A 201 -21.23 15.62 -9.33
C ALA A 201 -22.28 16.74 -9.29
N SER A 202 -22.87 17.01 -8.11
CA SER A 202 -23.79 18.13 -7.86
C SER A 202 -23.11 19.51 -7.81
N GLY A 203 -21.78 19.58 -7.86
CA GLY A 203 -21.01 20.81 -7.62
C GLY A 203 -20.83 21.17 -6.14
N THR A 204 -21.39 20.38 -5.22
CA THR A 204 -21.20 20.58 -3.77
C THR A 204 -19.76 20.24 -3.37
N PRO A 205 -19.10 21.08 -2.55
CA PRO A 205 -17.74 20.78 -2.07
C PRO A 205 -17.75 19.53 -1.19
N ALA A 206 -16.76 18.67 -1.39
CA ALA A 206 -16.52 17.47 -0.62
C ALA A 206 -15.08 17.43 -0.14
N ARG A 207 -14.87 16.96 1.09
CA ARG A 207 -13.56 16.91 1.73
C ARG A 207 -13.28 15.51 2.24
N SER A 208 -12.06 15.04 2.01
CA SER A 208 -11.57 13.78 2.55
C SER A 208 -10.24 14.01 3.26
N VAL A 209 -10.13 13.59 4.52
CA VAL A 209 -8.87 13.67 5.27
C VAL A 209 -8.24 12.29 5.29
N LEU A 210 -6.96 12.26 4.92
CA LEU A 210 -6.08 11.10 4.99
C LEU A 210 -4.98 11.40 6.01
N ARG A 211 -4.87 10.61 7.06
CA ARG A 211 -3.79 10.75 8.05
C ARG A 211 -2.50 10.19 7.47
N LEU A 212 -1.39 10.88 7.72
CA LEU A 212 -0.06 10.42 7.31
C LEU A 212 0.49 9.47 8.37
N ARG A 213 1.01 8.32 7.92
CA ARG A 213 1.74 7.35 8.73
C ARG A 213 3.11 7.10 8.13
N ARG A 214 4.10 6.86 8.99
CA ARG A 214 5.45 6.47 8.59
C ARG A 214 5.74 5.08 9.13
N GLN A 215 5.87 4.10 8.24
CA GLN A 215 6.13 2.70 8.60
C GLN A 215 7.04 2.07 7.53
N TYR A 216 8.00 1.25 7.97
CA TYR A 216 9.02 0.65 7.10
C TYR A 216 9.80 1.68 6.25
N ASN A 217 10.00 2.88 6.80
CA ASN A 217 10.65 4.02 6.12
C ASN A 217 9.87 4.57 4.90
N CYS A 218 8.59 4.20 4.76
CA CYS A 218 7.66 4.70 3.73
C CYS A 218 6.59 5.59 4.36
N PHE A 219 6.03 6.49 3.55
CA PHE A 219 4.79 7.17 3.85
C PHE A 219 3.59 6.30 3.45
N TRP A 220 2.57 6.31 4.29
CA TRP A 220 1.29 5.64 4.06
C TRP A 220 0.15 6.57 4.45
N VAL A 221 -1.04 6.32 3.89
CA VAL A 221 -2.27 6.98 4.30
C VAL A 221 -3.16 6.04 5.12
N THR A 222 -3.87 6.61 6.08
CA THR A 222 -5.01 5.97 6.76
C THR A 222 -6.19 6.93 6.80
N PHE A 223 -7.38 6.43 7.12
CA PHE A 223 -8.46 7.30 7.58
C PHE A 223 -8.25 7.77 9.02
#